data_AF-A0AAV0XTZ4-F1
#
_entry.id   AF-A0AAV0XTZ4-F1
#
_cell.length_a   1.000
_cell.length_b   1.000
_cell.length_c   1.000
_cell.angle_alpha   90.00
_cell.angle_beta   90.00
_cell.angle_gamma   90.00
#
_symmetry.space_group_name_H-M   'P 1'
#
loop_
_entity.id
_entity.type
_entity.pdbx_description
1 polymer ?
#
loop_
_entity_poly.entity_id
_entity_poly.type
_entity_poly.pdbx_seq_one_letter_code
_entity_poly.pdbx_strand_id
1 'polypeptide(L)'
;MFTRRNKNQETVNRFWLCFSPSTGKIYCYPCKLMSTQNTKLSREGFNDWKHASDRLYDHAISKTHLESVMSLVQQGKVTGRIDQELAMQELQ
;
A
#
# COMPACT_ATOMS: atom_id res chain seq x y z
N MET A 1 -13.70 6.27 -1.94
CA MET A 1 -12.45 5.67 -1.41
C MET A 1 -11.79 4.87 -2.51
N PHE A 2 -10.46 4.75 -2.53
CA PHE A 2 -9.66 4.29 -3.66
C PHE A 2 -10.04 2.90 -4.21
N THR A 3 -11.04 2.82 -5.07
CA THR A 3 -11.50 1.56 -5.67
C THR A 3 -11.16 1.48 -7.16
N ARG A 4 -11.10 0.27 -7.70
CA ARG A 4 -10.99 0.01 -9.14
C ARG A 4 -12.09 -0.97 -9.55
N ARG A 5 -12.79 -0.69 -10.64
CA ARG A 5 -13.64 -1.69 -11.28
C ARG A 5 -12.80 -2.55 -12.24
N ASN A 6 -12.85 -3.87 -12.09
CA ASN A 6 -12.15 -4.79 -12.99
C ASN A 6 -13.01 -5.14 -14.22
N LYS A 7 -12.47 -5.94 -15.15
CA LYS A 7 -13.18 -6.39 -16.36
C LYS A 7 -14.42 -7.24 -16.04
N ASN A 8 -14.43 -7.88 -14.88
CA ASN A 8 -15.54 -8.69 -14.38
C ASN A 8 -16.58 -7.83 -13.64
N GLN A 9 -16.48 -6.50 -13.75
CA GLN A 9 -17.35 -5.53 -13.08
C GLN A 9 -17.25 -5.47 -11.55
N GLU A 10 -16.33 -6.24 -10.95
CA GLU A 10 -16.10 -6.25 -9.51
C GLU A 10 -15.33 -5.00 -9.10
N THR A 11 -15.70 -4.46 -7.94
CA THR A 11 -15.03 -3.30 -7.35
C THR A 11 -13.99 -3.78 -6.34
N VAL A 12 -12.72 -3.57 -6.66
CA VAL A 12 -11.58 -3.93 -5.80
C VAL A 12 -11.13 -2.71 -5.03
N ASN A 13 -11.03 -2.84 -3.70
CA ASN A 13 -10.50 -1.79 -2.84
C ASN A 13 -8.96 -1.79 -2.88
N ARG A 14 -8.36 -0.60 -3.03
CA ARG A 14 -6.90 -0.43 -3.01
C ARG A 14 -6.46 -0.15 -1.57
N PHE A 15 -6.51 -1.19 -0.74
CA PHE A 15 -6.14 -1.13 0.68
C PHE A 15 -4.70 -0.66 0.93
N TRP A 16 -3.83 -0.75 -0.09
CA TRP A 16 -2.43 -0.31 -0.04
C TRP A 16 -2.23 1.20 -0.22
N LEU A 17 -3.29 1.98 -0.49
CA LEU A 17 -3.21 3.44 -0.63
C LEU A 17 -3.55 4.18 0.67
N CYS A 18 -2.73 5.18 0.98
CA CYS A 18 -2.97 6.13 2.06
C CYS A 18 -2.92 7.56 1.53
N PHE A 19 -3.87 8.40 1.94
CA PHE A 19 -3.87 9.83 1.65
C PHE A 19 -3.26 10.60 2.82
N SER A 20 -2.43 11.60 2.53
CA SER A 20 -1.91 12.53 3.51
C SER A 20 -2.61 13.88 3.33
N PRO A 21 -3.48 14.30 4.28
CA PRO A 21 -4.13 15.61 4.21
C PRO A 21 -3.14 16.77 4.25
N SER A 22 -2.02 16.63 4.96
CA SER A 22 -1.00 17.68 5.10
C SER A 22 -0.22 17.93 3.80
N THR A 23 0.00 16.91 2.97
CA THR A 23 0.70 17.07 1.69
C THR A 23 -0.23 17.08 0.47
N GLY A 24 -1.50 16.71 0.65
CA GLY A 24 -2.47 16.59 -0.44
C GLY A 24 -2.12 15.46 -1.43
N LYS A 25 -1.35 14.45 -1.01
CA LYS A 25 -0.82 13.39 -1.87
C LYS A 25 -1.22 12.01 -1.37
N ILE A 26 -1.25 11.05 -2.30
CA ILE A 26 -1.38 9.62 -1.98
C ILE A 26 -0.02 8.92 -1.96
N TYR A 27 0.05 7.89 -1.13
CA TYR A 27 1.22 7.05 -0.94
C TYR A 27 0.80 5.57 -0.98
N CYS A 28 1.68 4.72 -1.45
CA CYS A 28 1.59 3.27 -1.28
C CYS A 28 2.28 2.90 0.03
N TYR A 29 1.52 2.53 1.06
CA TYR A 29 2.11 2.29 2.38
C TYR A 29 3.08 1.09 2.43
N PRO A 30 2.82 -0.06 1.74
CA PRO A 30 3.79 -1.16 1.71
C PRO A 30 5.10 -0.71 1.08
N CYS A 31 5.05 0.02 -0.04
CA CYS A 31 6.27 0.54 -0.68
C CYS A 31 6.96 1.61 0.15
N LYS A 32 6.21 2.45 0.88
CA LYS A 32 6.80 3.44 1.78
C LYS A 32 7.58 2.80 2.92
N LEU A 33 7.10 1.67 3.45
CA LEU A 33 7.72 0.96 4.57
C LEU A 33 8.84 0.00 4.15
N MET A 34 8.63 -0.75 3.05
CA MET A 34 9.49 -1.88 2.68
C MET A 34 10.43 -1.60 1.52
N SER A 35 10.11 -0.63 0.65
CA SER A 35 10.91 -0.40 -0.54
C SER A 35 12.14 0.47 -0.23
N THR A 36 13.29 0.07 -0.76
CA THR A 36 14.49 0.90 -0.84
C THR A 36 14.44 1.89 -2.01
N GLN A 37 13.50 1.72 -2.95
CA GLN A 37 13.38 2.57 -4.12
C GLN A 37 12.62 3.87 -3.82
N ASN A 38 13.15 4.97 -4.34
CA ASN A 38 12.54 6.29 -4.26
C ASN A 38 11.58 6.47 -5.45
N THR A 39 10.33 6.06 -5.25
CA THR A 39 9.26 6.27 -6.23
C THR A 39 8.31 7.37 -5.74
N LYS A 40 7.53 7.95 -6.66
CA LYS A 40 6.48 8.92 -6.32
C LYS A 40 5.51 8.36 -5.26
N LEU A 41 5.15 7.08 -5.35
CA LEU A 41 4.21 6.47 -4.40
C LEU A 41 4.87 6.01 -3.09
N SER A 42 6.18 5.84 -3.00
CA SER A 42 6.86 5.50 -1.74
C SER A 42 7.24 6.73 -0.92
N ARG A 43 7.99 7.69 -1.51
CA ARG A 43 8.60 8.79 -0.74
C ARG A 43 7.99 10.16 -1.00
N GLU A 44 7.84 10.56 -2.25
CA GLU A 44 7.49 11.95 -2.60
C GLU A 44 5.99 12.26 -2.51
N GLY A 45 5.16 11.23 -2.65
CA GLY A 45 3.71 11.31 -2.79
C GLY A 45 3.27 11.59 -4.22
N PHE A 46 2.12 11.05 -4.60
CA PHE A 46 1.51 11.18 -5.90
C PHE A 46 0.26 12.09 -5.82
N ASN A 47 0.11 13.01 -6.77
CA ASN A 47 -1.04 13.93 -6.87
C ASN A 47 -1.46 14.21 -8.32
N ASP A 48 -0.98 13.44 -9.30
CA ASP A 48 -1.43 13.56 -10.68
C ASP A 48 -2.77 12.83 -10.85
N TRP A 49 -3.84 13.49 -10.42
CA TRP A 49 -5.19 12.93 -10.42
C TRP A 49 -5.68 12.59 -11.83
N LYS A 50 -5.22 13.33 -12.84
CA LYS A 50 -5.59 13.12 -14.25
C LYS A 50 -5.13 11.76 -14.76
N HIS A 51 -3.94 11.33 -14.35
CA HIS A 51 -3.37 10.04 -14.76
C HIS A 51 -3.37 9.00 -13.62
N ALA A 52 -4.13 9.24 -12.55
CA ALA A 52 -4.10 8.40 -11.35
C ALA A 52 -4.49 6.95 -11.63
N SER A 53 -5.52 6.72 -12.45
CA SER A 53 -5.99 5.36 -12.73
C SER A 53 -4.88 4.49 -13.31
N ASP A 54 -4.24 4.95 -14.39
CA ASP A 54 -3.23 4.21 -15.14
C ASP A 54 -1.95 4.08 -14.32
N ARG A 55 -1.46 5.18 -13.74
CA ARG A 55 -0.24 5.18 -12.91
C ARG A 55 -0.35 4.25 -11.72
N LEU A 56 -1.51 4.20 -11.09
CA LEU A 56 -1.74 3.30 -9.97
C LEU A 56 -1.96 1.85 -10.42
N TYR A 57 -2.49 1.62 -11.63
CA TYR A 57 -2.57 0.28 -12.21
C TYR A 57 -1.17 -0.27 -12.49
N ASP A 58 -0.34 0.49 -13.19
CA ASP A 58 1.06 0.14 -13.51
C ASP A 58 1.86 -0.09 -12.22
N HIS A 59 1.66 0.77 -11.22
CA HIS A 59 2.30 0.59 -9.92
C HIS A 59 1.88 -0.71 -9.24
N ALA A 60 0.58 -1.04 -9.21
CA ALA A 60 0.06 -2.21 -8.53
C ALA A 60 0.60 -3.53 -9.11
N ILE A 61 0.92 -3.55 -10.41
CA ILE A 61 1.51 -4.72 -11.08
C ILE A 61 3.05 -4.71 -11.10
N SER A 62 3.68 -3.65 -10.59
CA SER A 62 5.13 -3.54 -10.57
C SER A 62 5.77 -4.52 -9.59
N LYS A 63 6.94 -5.05 -9.96
CA LYS A 63 7.73 -5.95 -9.10
C LYS A 63 8.01 -5.32 -7.73
N THR A 64 8.40 -4.05 -7.70
CA THR A 64 8.66 -3.30 -6.46
C THR A 64 7.46 -3.30 -5.51
N HIS A 65 6.25 -3.10 -6.04
CA HIS A 65 5.04 -3.14 -5.24
C HIS A 65 4.75 -4.54 -4.69
N LEU A 66 4.79 -5.55 -5.55
CA LEU A 66 4.53 -6.95 -5.17
C LEU A 66 5.51 -7.42 -4.09
N GLU A 67 6.81 -7.15 -4.26
CA GLU A 67 7.84 -7.47 -3.28
C GLU A 67 7.60 -6.72 -1.95
N SER A 68 7.26 -5.44 -2.01
CA SER A 68 6.98 -4.65 -0.81
C SER A 68 5.78 -5.19 -0.02
N VAL A 69 4.72 -5.61 -0.72
CA VAL A 69 3.55 -6.24 -0.10
C VAL A 69 3.93 -7.59 0.52
N MET A 70 4.69 -8.42 -0.18
CA MET A 70 5.17 -9.71 0.33
C MET A 70 6.04 -9.53 1.59
N SER A 71 6.99 -8.61 1.56
CA SER A 71 7.86 -8.29 2.70
C SER A 71 7.05 -7.81 3.90
N LEU A 72 6.05 -6.94 3.67
CA LEU A 72 5.17 -6.44 4.73
C LEU A 72 4.37 -7.57 5.38
N VAL A 73 3.77 -8.47 4.59
CA VAL A 73 3.04 -9.63 5.11
C VAL A 73 3.97 -10.57 5.87
N GLN A 74 5.19 -10.79 5.37
CA GLN A 74 6.17 -11.63 6.05
C GLN A 74 6.59 -11.03 7.39
N GLN A 75 6.82 -9.70 7.45
CA GLN A 75 7.12 -9.01 8.69
C GLN A 75 5.99 -9.10 9.70
N GLY A 76 4.73 -9.07 9.25
CA GLY A 76 3.57 -9.31 10.11
C GLY A 76 3.53 -10.68 10.77
N LYS A 77 4.36 -11.64 10.35
CA LYS A 77 4.46 -12.99 10.93
C LYS A 77 5.70 -13.19 11.80
N VAL A 78 6.60 -12.21 11.85
CA VAL A 78 7.84 -12.31 12.63
C VAL A 78 7.51 -12.26 14.12
N THR A 79 8.17 -13.10 14.92
CA THR A 79 8.09 -13.09 16.37
C THR A 79 8.87 -11.89 16.95
N GLY A 80 8.34 -11.26 17.99
CA GLY A 80 8.90 -10.07 18.62
C GLY A 80 8.37 -8.74 18.04
N ARG A 81 7.20 -8.74 17.38
CA ARG A 81 6.55 -7.47 17.03
C ARG A 81 6.06 -6.75 18.27
N ILE A 82 6.08 -5.42 18.23
CA ILE A 82 5.62 -4.57 19.33
C ILE A 82 4.13 -4.84 19.64
N ASP A 83 3.32 -5.15 18.63
CA ASP A 83 1.90 -5.46 18.77
C ASP A 83 1.61 -6.93 19.13
N GLN A 84 2.64 -7.77 19.34
CA GLN A 84 2.43 -9.20 19.56
C GLN A 84 1.58 -9.50 20.80
N GLU A 85 1.85 -8.83 21.93
CA GLU A 85 1.09 -9.04 23.17
C GLU A 85 -0.37 -8.58 23.03
N LEU A 86 -0.59 -7.44 22.35
CA LEU A 86 -1.94 -6.92 22.10
C LEU A 86 -2.74 -7.85 21.19
N ALA A 87 -2.13 -8.39 20.14
CA ALA A 87 -2.77 -9.35 19.25
C ALA A 87 -3.11 -10.68 19.96
N MET A 88 -2.34 -11.07 20.98
CA MET A 88 -2.63 -12.26 21.79
C MET A 88 -3.83 -12.05 22.73
N GLN A 89 -4.07 -10.82 23.18
CA GLN A 89 -5.22 -10.49 24.03
C GLN A 89 -6.56 -10.52 23.26
N GLU A 90 -6.56 -10.22 21.96
CA GLU A 90 -7.78 -10.28 21.12
C GLU A 90 -8.23 -11.73 20.78
N LEU A 91 -7.43 -12.73 21.13
CA LEU A 91 -7.71 -14.16 20.91
C LEU A 91 -8.25 -14.87 22.16
N GLN A 92 -8.43 -14.16 23.27
CA GLN A 92 -9.03 -14.66 24.51
C GLN A 92 -10.50 -14.22 24.62
#